data_AF-A0A7Z0QHT1-F1
#
_entry.id   AF-A0A7Z0QHT1-F1
#
_cell.length_a   1.000
_cell.length_b   1.000
_cell.length_c   1.000
_cell.angle_alpha   90.00
_cell.angle_beta   90.00
_cell.angle_gamma   90.00
#
_symmetry.space_group_name_H-M   'P 1'
#
loop_
_entity.id
_entity.type
_entity.pdbx_description
1 polymer ?
#
loop_
_entity_poly.entity_id
_entity_poly.type
_entity_poly.pdbx_seq_one_letter_code
_entity_poly.pdbx_strand_id
1 'polypeptide(L)'
;MADDDRNFVDRARDVSKNWDGEEMTPDGMLQEFQLYGYAKRSTFLDQIDKDYQNADTSDLRKYHELVTLRRNMQQVHHTLRKAGR
;
A
#
# COMPACT_ATOMS: atom_id res chain seq x y z
N MET A 1 -4.48 -24.36 6.76
CA MET A 1 -3.92 -23.06 7.15
C MET A 1 -3.68 -22.35 5.85
N ALA A 2 -4.47 -21.32 5.54
CA ALA A 2 -4.30 -20.62 4.26
C ALA A 2 -3.14 -19.64 4.46
N ASP A 3 -1.96 -20.04 4.00
CA ASP A 3 -0.87 -19.13 3.71
C ASP A 3 -1.41 -18.07 2.75
N ASP A 4 -1.83 -16.94 3.31
CA ASP A 4 -2.28 -15.79 2.53
C ASP A 4 -1.05 -15.12 1.93
N ASP A 5 -0.50 -15.75 0.89
CA ASP A 5 0.65 -15.30 0.07
C ASP A 5 0.35 -13.98 -0.68
N ARG A 6 -0.85 -13.43 -0.47
CA ARG A 6 -1.30 -12.16 -1.03
C ARG A 6 -0.55 -11.02 -0.34
N ASN A 7 0.08 -10.18 -1.16
CA ASN A 7 0.73 -8.97 -0.66
C ASN A 7 -0.30 -7.88 -0.32
N PHE A 8 0.16 -6.80 0.28
CA PHE A 8 -0.64 -5.65 0.70
C PHE A 8 -1.57 -5.13 -0.41
N VAL A 9 -1.03 -5.03 -1.63
CA VAL A 9 -1.77 -4.52 -2.80
C VAL A 9 -2.90 -5.47 -3.16
N ASP A 10 -2.65 -6.77 -3.15
CA ASP A 10 -3.66 -7.80 -3.41
C ASP A 10 -4.78 -7.76 -2.34
N ARG A 11 -4.42 -7.61 -1.06
CA ARG A 11 -5.41 -7.50 0.03
C ARG A 11 -6.22 -6.21 -0.07
N ALA A 12 -5.58 -5.08 -0.38
CA ALA A 12 -6.26 -3.80 -0.53
C ALA A 12 -7.20 -3.79 -1.76
N ARG A 13 -6.82 -4.46 -2.86
CA ARG A 13 -7.69 -4.69 -4.02
C ARG A 13 -8.91 -5.55 -3.69
N ASP A 14 -8.73 -6.60 -2.88
CA ASP A 14 -9.83 -7.48 -2.47
C ASP A 14 -10.82 -6.76 -1.53
N VAL A 15 -10.32 -6.01 -0.54
CA VAL A 15 -11.16 -5.23 0.38
C VAL A 15 -11.95 -4.16 -0.37
N SER A 16 -11.32 -3.43 -1.29
CA SER A 16 -12.00 -2.41 -2.09
C SER A 16 -13.05 -2.99 -3.04
N LYS A 17 -12.75 -4.12 -3.68
CA LYS A 17 -13.71 -4.85 -4.50
C LYS A 17 -14.95 -5.28 -3.71
N ASN A 18 -14.79 -5.59 -2.42
CA ASN A 18 -15.92 -5.91 -1.53
C ASN A 18 -16.74 -4.68 -1.10
N TRP A 19 -16.19 -3.46 -1.16
CA TRP A 19 -16.88 -2.22 -0.77
C TRP A 19 -17.53 -1.48 -1.93
N ASP A 20 -16.80 -1.27 -3.03
CA ASP A 20 -17.26 -0.49 -4.19
C ASP A 20 -17.48 -1.35 -5.44
N GLY A 21 -17.16 -2.65 -5.40
CA GLY A 21 -17.22 -3.54 -6.57
C GLY A 21 -16.04 -3.36 -7.54
N GLU A 22 -15.24 -2.31 -7.39
CA GLU A 22 -14.07 -2.00 -8.21
C GLU A 22 -12.76 -2.27 -7.44
N GLU A 23 -11.79 -2.90 -8.10
CA GLU A 23 -10.47 -3.13 -7.52
C GLU A 23 -9.72 -1.80 -7.42
N MET A 24 -9.42 -1.37 -6.20
CA MET A 24 -8.69 -0.13 -5.97
C MET A 24 -7.31 -0.19 -6.63
N THR A 25 -7.06 0.78 -7.49
CA THR A 25 -5.77 0.92 -8.17
C THR A 25 -4.71 1.43 -7.18
N PRO A 26 -3.40 1.23 -7.47
CA PRO A 26 -2.33 1.80 -6.64
C PRO A 26 -2.44 3.32 -6.48
N ASP A 27 -2.97 4.02 -7.50
CA ASP A 27 -3.21 5.46 -7.44
C ASP A 27 -4.37 5.80 -6.48
N GLY A 28 -5.48 5.04 -6.54
CA GLY A 28 -6.57 5.14 -5.56
C GLY A 28 -6.09 4.91 -4.13
N MET A 29 -5.26 3.87 -3.91
CA MET A 29 -4.66 3.61 -2.60
C MET A 29 -3.83 4.80 -2.09
N LEU A 30 -3.11 5.48 -2.98
CA LEU A 30 -2.31 6.66 -2.64
C LEU A 30 -3.19 7.86 -2.29
N GLN A 31 -4.30 8.07 -3.01
CA GLN A 31 -5.26 9.14 -2.74
C GLN A 31 -5.92 8.96 -1.37
N GLU A 32 -6.39 7.76 -1.05
CA GLU A 32 -6.91 7.45 0.29
C GLU A 32 -5.85 7.60 1.38
N PHE A 33 -4.63 7.14 1.11
CA PHE A 33 -3.51 7.26 2.05
C PHE A 33 -3.23 8.73 2.43
N GLN A 34 -3.38 9.68 1.49
CA GLN A 34 -3.21 11.12 1.77
C GLN A 34 -4.21 11.66 2.80
N LEU A 35 -5.40 11.06 2.90
CA LEU A 35 -6.46 11.48 3.82
C LEU A 35 -6.23 10.97 5.26
N TYR A 36 -5.34 9.99 5.44
CA TYR A 36 -5.09 9.40 6.74
C TYR A 36 -4.25 10.32 7.64
N GLY A 37 -4.55 10.29 8.95
CA GLY A 37 -3.69 10.93 9.95
C GLY A 37 -2.31 10.27 10.06
N TYR A 38 -1.34 10.98 10.64
CA TYR A 38 0.06 10.55 10.77
C TYR A 38 0.21 9.10 11.26
N ALA A 39 -0.45 8.74 12.37
CA ALA A 39 -0.33 7.42 12.97
C ALA A 39 -0.80 6.31 12.02
N LYS A 40 -1.96 6.49 11.38
CA LYS A 40 -2.51 5.51 10.43
C LYS A 40 -1.62 5.38 9.20
N ARG A 41 -1.08 6.50 8.68
CA ARG A 41 -0.10 6.47 7.59
C ARG A 41 1.18 5.72 7.98
N SER A 42 1.66 5.90 9.20
CA SER A 42 2.85 5.19 9.70
C SER A 42 2.62 3.68 9.79
N THR A 43 1.48 3.23 10.31
CA THR A 43 1.13 1.81 10.37
C THR A 43 1.01 1.19 8.97
N PHE A 44 0.42 1.93 8.03
CA PHE A 44 0.32 1.48 6.64
C PHE A 44 1.69 1.30 5.98
N LEU A 45 2.61 2.25 6.24
CA LEU A 45 3.98 2.16 5.75
C LEU A 45 4.75 0.99 6.38
N ASP A 46 4.55 0.71 7.67
CA ASP A 46 5.14 -0.47 8.32
C ASP A 46 4.67 -1.78 7.66
N GLN A 47 3.38 -1.85 7.32
CA GLN A 47 2.83 -3.03 6.65
C GLN A 47 3.37 -3.19 5.22
N ILE A 48 3.44 -2.11 4.43
CA ILE A 48 3.98 -2.19 3.07
C ILE A 48 5.49 -2.49 3.06
N ASP A 49 6.23 -2.05 4.09
CA ASP A 49 7.64 -2.39 4.29
C ASP A 49 7.83 -3.88 4.59
N LYS A 50 6.99 -4.46 5.46
CA LYS A 50 6.99 -5.91 5.73
C LYS A 50 6.69 -6.73 4.48
N ASP A 51 5.71 -6.31 3.70
CA ASP A 51 5.33 -7.04 2.49
C ASP A 51 6.41 -6.90 1.40
N TYR A 52 7.09 -5.76 1.34
CA TYR A 52 8.26 -5.58 0.47
C TYR A 52 9.42 -6.51 0.84
N GLN A 53 9.69 -6.71 2.13
CA GLN A 53 10.75 -7.61 2.61
C GLN A 53 10.46 -9.09 2.29
N ASN A 54 9.18 -9.45 2.18
CA ASN A 54 8.73 -10.81 1.88
C ASN A 54 8.25 -10.97 0.44
N ALA A 55 8.47 -9.98 -0.43
CA ALA A 55 7.92 -9.99 -1.77
C ALA A 55 8.61 -11.05 -2.64
N ASP A 56 7.80 -11.86 -3.33
CA ASP A 56 8.31 -12.77 -4.36
C ASP A 56 8.83 -11.96 -5.56
N THR A 57 10.13 -12.05 -5.81
CA THR A 57 10.78 -11.38 -6.94
C THR A 57 10.58 -12.11 -8.27
N SER A 58 9.94 -13.28 -8.27
CA SER A 58 9.66 -14.06 -9.48
C SER A 58 8.58 -13.42 -10.35
N ASP A 59 7.59 -12.74 -9.74
CA ASP A 59 6.61 -11.89 -10.43
C ASP A 59 7.06 -10.43 -10.41
N LEU A 60 7.90 -10.07 -11.39
CA LEU A 60 8.48 -8.74 -11.51
C LEU A 60 7.43 -7.63 -11.67
N ARG A 61 6.26 -7.94 -12.24
CA ARG A 61 5.19 -6.96 -12.40
C ARG A 61 4.60 -6.59 -11.04
N LYS A 62 4.22 -7.59 -10.25
CA LYS A 62 3.70 -7.38 -8.89
C LYS A 62 4.73 -6.71 -7.99
N TYR A 63 5.98 -7.17 -8.07
CA TYR A 63 7.09 -6.56 -7.32
C TYR A 63 7.27 -5.07 -7.69
N HIS A 64 7.24 -4.73 -8.97
CA HIS A 64 7.33 -3.35 -9.42
C HIS A 64 6.16 -2.48 -8.94
N GLU A 65 4.93 -2.99 -8.97
CA GLU A 65 3.75 -2.29 -8.45
C GLU A 65 3.89 -2.00 -6.95
N LEU A 66 4.32 -2.98 -6.16
CA LEU A 66 4.58 -2.83 -4.72
C LEU A 66 5.67 -1.79 -4.42
N VAL A 67 6.80 -1.87 -5.13
CA VAL A 67 7.92 -0.92 -4.98
C VAL A 67 7.48 0.52 -5.31
N THR A 68 6.72 0.68 -6.40
CA THR A 68 6.23 1.99 -6.82
C THR A 68 5.27 2.58 -5.79
N LEU A 69 4.31 1.78 -5.32
CA LEU A 69 3.35 2.22 -4.30
C LEU A 69 4.06 2.63 -3.01
N ARG A 70 4.99 1.78 -2.52
CA ARG A 70 5.80 2.04 -1.33
C ARG A 70 6.54 3.37 -1.43
N ARG A 71 7.25 3.60 -2.53
CA ARG A 71 8.02 4.83 -2.75
C ARG A 71 7.10 6.06 -2.72
N ASN A 72 5.96 5.99 -3.40
CA ASN A 72 5.02 7.10 -3.48
C ASN A 72 4.40 7.41 -2.10
N MET A 73 4.00 6.39 -1.35
CA MET A 73 3.45 6.57 0.01
C MET A 73 4.50 7.15 0.97
N GLN A 74 5.76 6.73 0.88
CA GLN A 74 6.85 7.31 1.70
C GLN A 74 7.05 8.80 1.38
N GLN A 75 7.03 9.17 0.10
CA GLN A 75 7.13 10.57 -0.33
C GLN A 75 5.95 11.42 0.17
N VAL A 76 4.72 10.90 0.06
CA VAL A 76 3.52 11.56 0.57
C VAL A 76 3.61 11.73 2.09
N HIS A 77 3.97 10.67 2.81
CA HIS A 77 4.12 10.71 4.26
C HIS A 77 5.11 11.79 4.71
N HIS A 78 6.28 11.83 4.08
CA HIS A 78 7.31 12.83 4.38
C HIS A 78 6.85 14.25 4.06
N THR A 79 6.21 14.46 2.91
CA THR A 79 5.68 15.77 2.50
C THR A 79 4.65 16.29 3.48
N LEU A 80 3.67 15.45 3.84
CA LEU A 80 2.62 15.81 4.78
C LEU A 80 3.17 16.01 6.20
N ARG A 81 4.12 15.19 6.65
CA ARG A 81 4.79 15.37 7.95
C ARG A 81 5.48 16.73 8.03
N LYS A 82 6.18 17.15 6.96
CA LYS A 82 6.79 18.49 6.89
C LYS A 82 5.77 19.61 6.90
N ALA A 83 4.56 19.36 6.39
CA ALA A 83 3.43 20.28 6.44
C ALA A 83 2.66 20.25 7.78
N GLY A 84 3.13 19.50 8.79
CA GLY A 84 2.49 19.39 10.10
C GLY A 84 1.23 18.51 10.13
N ARG A 85 1.07 17.63 9.13
CA ARG A 85 -0.05 16.70 9.01
C ARG A 85 0.39 15.26 9.21
#